data_AF-A0A959G1U1-F1
#
_entry.id   AF-A0A959G1U1-F1
#
_cell.length_a   1.000
_cell.length_b   1.000
_cell.length_c   1.000
_cell.angle_alpha   90.00
_cell.angle_beta   90.00
_cell.angle_gamma   90.00
#
_symmetry.space_group_name_H-M   'P 1'
#
loop_
_entity.id
_entity.type
_entity.pdbx_description
1 polymer ?
#
loop_
_entity_poly.entity_id
_entity_poly.type
_entity_poly.pdbx_seq_one_letter_code
_entity_poly.pdbx_strand_id
1 'polypeptide(L)'
;MANILWRLNSMWWRLRSFVFGFPLRLRRLFVHVGQGLGRRYTFAGLPKGAIRTLVWWWEFLLLVSDLLGLPLLYETFLDWVKWSTRPLNEVELRIGRWVFGDSINWPLVRLDERAYVGCRRYQFAYVSFNTINSWGGMPPPIFVHELVHVWQYQHLGAVYLSRALLAQRTPMGYNYGGVSMLRDFRKRAKTLLDFNYEQQADIIADYYRLASGRGPQWGTGGQSDLPLYQAYVLDLERS
;
A
#
# COMPACT_ATOMS: atom_id res chain seq x y z
N MET A 1 21.27 -18.73 14.60
CA MET A 1 20.28 -19.64 13.95
C MET A 1 18.95 -18.96 13.65
N ALA A 2 18.31 -18.26 14.60
CA ALA A 2 17.01 -17.60 14.37
C ALA A 2 16.99 -16.66 13.15
N ASN A 3 18.05 -15.88 12.93
CA ASN A 3 18.16 -14.96 11.78
C ASN A 3 18.25 -15.62 10.41
N ILE A 4 18.65 -16.89 10.31
CA ILE A 4 18.75 -17.60 9.02
C ILE A 4 17.43 -18.30 8.71
N LEU A 5 16.80 -18.91 9.71
CA LEU A 5 15.56 -19.66 9.55
C LEU A 5 14.43 -18.79 8.99
N TRP A 6 14.24 -17.58 9.51
CA TRP A 6 13.18 -16.70 8.99
C TRP A 6 13.48 -16.25 7.55
N ARG A 7 14.75 -16.06 7.17
CA ARG A 7 15.14 -15.68 5.79
C ARG A 7 14.86 -16.80 4.79
N LEU A 8 15.17 -18.04 5.15
CA LEU A 8 14.82 -19.22 4.35
C LEU A 8 13.30 -19.37 4.22
N ASN A 9 12.57 -19.19 5.33
CA ASN A 9 11.11 -19.17 5.31
C ASN A 9 10.58 -18.02 4.42
N SER A 10 11.19 -16.84 4.47
CA SER A 10 10.87 -15.69 3.61
C SER A 10 11.00 -16.05 2.13
N MET A 11 12.10 -16.69 1.74
CA MET A 11 12.32 -17.17 0.37
C MET A 11 11.24 -18.16 -0.06
N TRP A 12 10.88 -19.11 0.80
CA TRP A 12 9.80 -20.06 0.53
C TRP A 12 8.46 -19.36 0.29
N TRP A 13 8.06 -18.43 1.17
CA TRP A 13 6.83 -17.66 1.01
C TRP A 13 6.82 -16.80 -0.25
N ARG A 14 7.96 -16.21 -0.62
CA ARG A 14 8.09 -15.44 -1.87
C ARG A 14 7.98 -16.35 -3.10
N LEU A 15 8.63 -17.51 -3.11
CA LEU A 15 8.50 -18.49 -4.19
C LEU A 15 7.05 -18.97 -4.33
N ARG A 16 6.40 -19.30 -3.21
CA ARG A 16 4.98 -19.67 -3.17
C ARG A 16 4.12 -18.55 -3.75
N SER A 17 4.31 -17.31 -3.29
CA SER A 17 3.60 -16.14 -3.81
C SER A 17 3.87 -15.89 -5.30
N PHE A 18 5.07 -16.19 -5.79
CA PHE A 18 5.39 -16.10 -7.20
C PHE A 18 4.58 -17.12 -8.01
N VAL A 19 4.67 -18.40 -7.66
CA VAL A 19 4.01 -19.49 -8.39
C VAL A 19 2.49 -19.34 -8.37
N PHE A 20 1.88 -19.22 -7.19
CA PHE A 20 0.42 -19.16 -7.07
C PHE A 20 -0.16 -17.80 -7.50
N GLY A 21 0.62 -16.72 -7.40
CA GLY A 21 0.20 -15.39 -7.85
C GLY A 21 0.41 -15.13 -9.35
N PHE A 22 1.05 -16.02 -10.09
CA PHE A 22 1.39 -15.81 -11.50
C PHE A 22 0.16 -15.49 -12.38
N PRO A 23 -0.98 -16.23 -12.30
CA PRO A 23 -2.16 -15.91 -13.09
C PRO A 23 -2.71 -14.50 -12.82
N LEU A 24 -2.64 -14.03 -11.58
CA LEU A 24 -3.08 -12.69 -11.20
C LEU A 24 -2.18 -11.61 -11.79
N ARG A 25 -0.85 -11.79 -11.74
CA ARG A 25 0.11 -10.87 -12.37
C ARG A 25 -0.10 -10.77 -13.88
N LEU A 26 -0.34 -11.92 -14.52
CA LEU A 26 -0.62 -12.00 -15.95
C LEU A 26 -1.93 -11.28 -16.30
N ARG A 27 -3.00 -11.50 -15.51
CA ARG A 27 -4.27 -10.77 -15.65
C ARG A 27 -4.07 -9.26 -15.53
N ARG A 28 -3.28 -8.77 -14.56
CA ARG A 28 -3.00 -7.33 -14.39
C ARG A 28 -2.34 -6.74 -15.63
N LEU A 29 -1.33 -7.42 -16.19
CA LEU A 29 -0.70 -6.98 -17.43
C LEU A 29 -1.71 -6.92 -18.59
N PHE A 30 -2.53 -7.95 -18.77
CA PHE A 30 -3.55 -7.96 -19.82
C PHE A 30 -4.58 -6.84 -19.67
N VAL A 31 -5.06 -6.59 -18.44
CA VAL A 31 -5.97 -5.47 -18.15
C VAL A 31 -5.31 -4.14 -18.49
N HIS A 32 -4.06 -3.93 -18.11
CA HIS A 32 -3.30 -2.71 -18.41
C HIS A 32 -3.11 -2.50 -19.92
N VAL A 33 -2.74 -3.55 -20.64
CA VAL A 33 -2.62 -3.53 -22.10
C VAL A 33 -3.97 -3.22 -22.75
N GLY A 34 -5.06 -3.84 -22.27
CA GLY A 34 -6.42 -3.63 -22.77
C GLY A 34 -6.98 -2.23 -22.52
N GLN A 35 -6.49 -1.51 -21.50
CA GLN A 35 -6.84 -0.09 -21.29
C GLN A 35 -6.25 0.81 -22.39
N GLY A 36 -5.10 0.42 -22.95
CA GLY A 36 -4.43 1.11 -24.05
C GLY A 36 -3.94 2.53 -23.72
N LEU A 37 -3.34 3.16 -24.73
CA LEU A 37 -2.81 4.53 -24.65
C LEU A 37 -3.94 5.55 -24.91
N GLY A 38 -4.84 5.78 -23.95
CA GLY A 38 -6.00 6.64 -24.21
C GLY A 38 -6.81 7.08 -23.00
N ARG A 39 -8.03 7.60 -23.26
CA ARG A 39 -8.95 8.10 -22.21
C ARG A 39 -9.44 7.01 -21.25
N ARG A 40 -9.32 5.73 -21.63
CA ARG A 40 -9.67 4.58 -20.79
C ARG A 40 -8.65 4.34 -19.67
N TYR A 41 -7.40 4.76 -19.86
CA TYR A 41 -6.38 4.72 -18.82
C TYR A 41 -6.52 5.94 -17.91
N THR A 42 -7.09 5.72 -16.73
CA THR A 42 -7.40 6.78 -15.77
C THR A 42 -7.35 6.25 -14.34
N PHE A 43 -6.85 7.07 -13.43
CA PHE A 43 -6.93 6.88 -11.98
C PHE A 43 -6.79 8.24 -11.28
N ALA A 44 -7.18 8.31 -10.00
CA ALA A 44 -7.09 9.51 -9.20
C ALA A 44 -5.62 9.98 -9.06
N GLY A 45 -5.32 11.16 -9.60
CA GLY A 45 -3.96 11.74 -9.58
C GLY A 45 -3.14 11.55 -10.86
N LEU A 46 -3.68 10.90 -11.89
CA LEU A 46 -2.99 10.73 -13.18
C LEU A 46 -2.84 12.07 -13.94
N PRO A 47 -1.62 12.48 -14.35
CA PRO A 47 -1.41 13.66 -15.19
C PRO A 47 -2.08 13.54 -16.57
N LYS A 48 -2.47 14.68 -17.15
CA LYS A 48 -3.06 14.73 -18.50
C LYS A 48 -1.99 14.88 -19.59
N GLY A 49 -2.38 14.71 -20.85
CA GLY A 49 -1.51 14.95 -22.01
C GLY A 49 -0.45 13.86 -22.23
N ALA A 50 0.71 14.24 -22.76
CA ALA A 50 1.79 13.31 -23.11
C ALA A 50 2.37 12.55 -21.90
N ILE A 51 2.35 13.16 -20.71
CA ILE A 51 2.81 12.54 -19.46
C ILE A 51 1.98 11.28 -19.16
N ARG A 52 0.69 11.27 -19.48
CA ARG A 52 -0.17 10.07 -19.31
C ARG A 52 0.38 8.86 -20.05
N THR A 53 0.83 9.06 -21.29
CA THR A 53 1.39 8.00 -22.14
C THR A 53 2.70 7.47 -21.54
N LEU A 54 3.54 8.36 -21.00
CA LEU A 54 4.78 7.97 -20.32
C LEU A 54 4.48 7.16 -19.05
N VAL A 55 3.50 7.58 -18.25
CA VAL A 55 3.08 6.84 -17.05
C VAL A 55 2.55 5.46 -17.43
N TRP A 56 1.80 5.34 -18.53
CA TRP A 56 1.32 4.04 -19.00
C TRP A 56 2.47 3.08 -19.36
N TRP A 57 3.48 3.56 -20.09
CA TRP A 57 4.66 2.76 -20.42
C TRP A 57 5.48 2.38 -19.20
N TRP A 58 5.60 3.30 -18.23
CA TRP A 58 6.24 3.03 -16.96
C TRP A 58 5.50 1.95 -16.17
N GLU A 59 4.18 2.03 -16.03
CA GLU A 59 3.38 0.99 -15.37
C GLU A 59 3.44 -0.35 -16.12
N PHE A 60 3.50 -0.35 -17.46
CA PHE A 60 3.71 -1.56 -18.25
C PHE A 60 5.04 -2.24 -17.88
N LEU A 61 6.14 -1.48 -17.79
CA LEU A 61 7.44 -2.02 -17.38
C LEU A 61 7.41 -2.57 -15.95
N LEU A 62 6.72 -1.91 -15.03
CA LEU A 62 6.53 -2.39 -13.66
C LEU A 62 5.77 -3.73 -13.63
N LEU A 63 4.70 -3.87 -14.41
CA LEU A 63 3.94 -5.12 -14.51
C LEU A 63 4.73 -6.26 -15.17
N VAL A 64 5.56 -5.94 -16.17
CA VAL A 64 6.51 -6.93 -16.73
C VAL A 64 7.52 -7.34 -15.66
N SER A 65 8.02 -6.40 -14.85
CA SER A 65 8.93 -6.72 -13.74
C SER A 65 8.30 -7.64 -12.69
N ASP A 66 7.00 -7.45 -12.40
CA ASP A 66 6.22 -8.33 -11.51
C ASP A 66 6.14 -9.75 -12.09
N LEU A 67 5.87 -9.89 -13.39
CA LEU A 67 5.82 -11.20 -14.07
C LEU A 67 7.14 -11.96 -14.02
N LEU A 68 8.24 -11.23 -14.12
CA LEU A 68 9.59 -11.79 -14.01
C LEU A 68 10.01 -12.05 -12.55
N GLY A 69 9.18 -11.64 -11.57
CA GLY A 69 9.48 -11.81 -10.14
C GLY A 69 10.59 -10.89 -9.63
N LEU A 70 10.93 -9.83 -10.35
CA LEU A 70 12.03 -8.93 -10.00
C LEU A 70 11.85 -8.27 -8.62
N PRO A 71 10.66 -7.81 -8.21
CA PRO A 71 10.46 -7.31 -6.85
C PRO A 71 10.76 -8.34 -5.77
N LEU A 72 10.38 -9.61 -5.97
CA LEU A 72 10.62 -10.68 -5.00
C LEU A 72 12.10 -11.06 -4.91
N LEU A 73 12.82 -11.03 -6.04
CA LEU A 73 14.27 -11.20 -6.07
C LEU A 73 14.96 -10.03 -5.36
N TYR A 74 14.54 -8.80 -5.62
CA TYR A 74 15.03 -7.60 -4.95
C TYR A 74 14.83 -7.67 -3.43
N GLU A 75 13.63 -7.99 -2.96
CA GLU A 75 13.37 -8.13 -1.53
C GLU A 75 14.13 -9.31 -0.90
N THR A 76 14.34 -10.40 -1.64
CA THR A 76 15.19 -11.51 -1.19
C THR A 76 16.62 -11.05 -1.01
N PHE A 77 17.20 -10.40 -2.01
CA PHE A 77 18.52 -9.82 -1.91
C PHE A 77 18.63 -8.84 -0.72
N LEU A 78 17.64 -7.95 -0.57
CA LEU A 78 17.61 -7.00 0.53
C LEU A 78 17.51 -7.66 1.90
N ASP A 79 16.75 -8.76 2.06
CA ASP A 79 16.77 -9.50 3.31
C ASP A 79 18.23 -9.86 3.64
N TRP A 80 18.98 -10.49 2.73
CA TRP A 80 20.35 -10.93 3.03
C TRP A 80 21.35 -9.79 3.23
N VAL A 81 21.15 -8.64 2.58
CA VAL A 81 22.07 -7.49 2.67
C VAL A 81 21.72 -6.56 3.84
N LYS A 82 20.44 -6.39 4.17
CA LYS A 82 19.98 -5.57 5.29
C LYS A 82 19.83 -6.42 6.54
N TRP A 83 20.64 -6.08 7.54
CA TRP A 83 20.71 -6.83 8.80
C TRP A 83 19.62 -6.42 9.79
N SER A 84 18.98 -5.28 9.55
CA SER A 84 17.91 -4.69 10.37
C SER A 84 16.51 -5.14 9.97
N THR A 85 16.33 -5.71 8.78
CA THR A 85 15.03 -6.18 8.32
C THR A 85 14.56 -7.35 9.17
N ARG A 86 13.31 -7.29 9.63
CA ARG A 86 12.69 -8.32 10.47
C ARG A 86 11.23 -8.60 10.06
N PRO A 87 10.68 -9.78 10.40
CA PRO A 87 9.24 -9.99 10.40
C PRO A 87 8.51 -9.06 11.39
N LEU A 88 7.20 -8.93 11.20
CA LEU A 88 6.34 -8.26 12.16
C LEU A 88 6.28 -9.04 13.48
N ASN A 89 6.26 -8.32 14.61
CA ASN A 89 6.03 -8.90 15.93
C ASN A 89 4.53 -9.12 16.20
N GLU A 90 4.20 -9.73 17.33
CA GLU A 90 2.80 -10.06 17.65
C GLU A 90 1.90 -8.82 17.82
N VAL A 91 2.42 -7.71 18.35
CA VAL A 91 1.65 -6.47 18.52
C VAL A 91 1.32 -5.87 17.15
N GLU A 92 2.31 -5.78 16.27
CA GLU A 92 2.18 -5.30 14.89
C GLU A 92 1.21 -6.18 14.09
N LEU A 93 1.32 -7.50 14.22
CA LEU A 93 0.39 -8.44 13.59
C LEU A 93 -1.03 -8.29 14.12
N ARG A 94 -1.23 -8.07 15.42
CA ARG A 94 -2.57 -7.83 15.99
C ARG A 94 -3.18 -6.54 15.45
N ILE A 95 -2.41 -5.45 15.40
CA ILE A 95 -2.87 -4.17 14.84
C ILE A 95 -3.24 -4.34 13.36
N GLY A 96 -2.34 -4.95 12.58
CA GLY A 96 -2.56 -5.17 11.15
C GLY A 96 -3.78 -6.06 10.88
N ARG A 97 -3.89 -7.20 11.57
CA ARG A 97 -5.03 -8.13 11.40
C ARG A 97 -6.36 -7.55 11.86
N TRP A 98 -6.36 -6.64 12.83
CA TRP A 98 -7.58 -5.95 13.25
C TRP A 98 -8.16 -5.04 12.14
N VAL A 99 -7.30 -4.44 11.30
CA VAL A 99 -7.74 -3.59 10.18
C VAL A 99 -7.96 -4.40 8.89
N PHE A 100 -6.99 -5.25 8.54
CA PHE A 100 -6.90 -5.87 7.21
C PHE A 100 -7.33 -7.34 7.18
N GLY A 101 -7.59 -7.96 8.33
CA GLY A 101 -7.91 -9.39 8.43
C GLY A 101 -6.83 -10.27 7.75
N ASP A 102 -7.26 -11.08 6.80
CA ASP A 102 -6.41 -11.94 5.98
C ASP A 102 -6.16 -11.41 4.55
N SER A 103 -6.56 -10.16 4.26
CA SER A 103 -6.32 -9.56 2.93
C SER A 103 -4.83 -9.38 2.64
N ILE A 104 -3.98 -9.21 3.65
CA ILE A 104 -2.53 -9.14 3.50
C ILE A 104 -1.91 -10.52 3.75
N ASN A 105 -1.00 -10.93 2.87
CA ASN A 105 -0.11 -12.07 3.07
C ASN A 105 0.98 -11.71 4.11
N TRP A 106 0.63 -11.81 5.39
CA TRP A 106 1.47 -11.46 6.54
C TRP A 106 2.87 -12.11 6.54
N PRO A 107 3.04 -13.40 6.17
CA PRO A 107 4.36 -14.00 6.05
C PRO A 107 5.35 -13.28 5.15
N LEU A 108 4.89 -12.45 4.20
CA LEU A 108 5.76 -11.66 3.32
C LEU A 108 6.18 -10.31 3.91
N VAL A 109 5.41 -9.78 4.87
CA VAL A 109 5.59 -8.39 5.34
C VAL A 109 6.83 -8.27 6.22
N ARG A 110 7.64 -7.25 5.94
CA ARG A 110 8.88 -6.96 6.68
C ARG A 110 8.90 -5.53 7.18
N LEU A 111 9.65 -5.31 8.24
CA LEU A 111 9.93 -3.99 8.82
C LEU A 111 11.45 -3.77 8.86
N ASP A 112 11.91 -2.62 8.38
CA ASP A 112 13.30 -2.14 8.49
C ASP A 112 13.31 -0.79 9.20
N GLU A 113 13.49 -0.80 10.53
CA GLU A 113 13.51 0.40 11.38
C GLU A 113 14.87 1.12 11.41
N ARG A 114 15.82 0.69 10.58
CA ARG A 114 17.16 1.31 10.45
C ARG A 114 17.44 1.69 9.00
N ALA A 115 16.39 1.99 8.24
CA ALA A 115 16.51 2.35 6.83
C ALA A 115 17.30 3.65 6.68
N TYR A 116 18.56 3.54 6.26
CA TYR A 116 19.46 4.70 6.17
C TYR A 116 19.06 5.67 5.05
N VAL A 117 18.55 5.15 3.94
CA VAL A 117 18.19 5.94 2.76
C VAL A 117 16.94 6.77 3.04
N GLY A 118 17.09 8.09 3.16
CA GLY A 118 16.00 9.05 3.32
C GLY A 118 15.45 9.16 4.74
N CYS A 119 15.10 8.03 5.40
CA CYS A 119 14.37 8.04 6.67
C CYS A 119 15.15 8.71 7.81
N ARG A 120 16.48 8.55 7.90
CA ARG A 120 17.29 9.19 8.95
C ARG A 120 17.28 10.72 8.88
N ARG A 121 17.22 11.29 7.66
CA ARG A 121 17.31 12.74 7.43
C ARG A 121 15.96 13.43 7.47
N TYR A 122 14.91 12.75 7.03
CA TYR A 122 13.60 13.36 6.79
C TYR A 122 12.47 12.75 7.65
N GLN A 123 12.78 11.75 8.49
CA GLN A 123 11.86 11.11 9.44
C GLN A 123 10.53 10.62 8.85
N PHE A 124 10.51 10.23 7.57
CA PHE A 124 9.36 9.59 6.94
C PHE A 124 9.50 8.06 6.94
N ALA A 125 8.36 7.38 6.90
CA ALA A 125 8.26 5.96 6.58
C ALA A 125 7.91 5.78 5.10
N TYR A 126 8.34 4.67 4.50
CA TYR A 126 7.92 4.32 3.14
C TYR A 126 7.89 2.81 2.94
N VAL A 127 7.06 2.36 2.00
CA VAL A 127 6.99 0.96 1.60
C VAL A 127 7.74 0.71 0.30
N SER A 128 8.66 -0.25 0.34
CA SER A 128 9.20 -0.91 -0.85
C SER A 128 8.63 -2.32 -0.94
N PHE A 129 7.60 -2.52 -1.77
CA PHE A 129 6.94 -3.80 -1.99
C PHE A 129 6.26 -4.34 -0.71
N ASN A 130 6.76 -5.42 -0.10
CA ASN A 130 6.25 -5.95 1.17
C ASN A 130 7.04 -5.42 2.38
N THR A 131 8.03 -4.56 2.18
CA THR A 131 8.93 -4.08 3.22
C THR A 131 8.60 -2.64 3.58
N ILE A 132 8.25 -2.40 4.84
CA ILE A 132 8.05 -1.07 5.41
C ILE A 132 9.38 -0.60 5.99
N ASN A 133 9.83 0.57 5.58
CA ASN A 133 11.12 1.17 5.94
C ASN A 133 10.87 2.42 6.80
N SER A 134 11.54 2.52 7.94
CA SER A 134 11.47 3.67 8.85
C SER A 134 12.81 3.92 9.55
N TRP A 135 12.89 5.01 10.33
CA TRP A 135 14.01 5.27 11.23
C TRP A 135 13.51 5.31 12.68
N GLY A 136 13.59 4.18 13.36
CA GLY A 136 12.97 3.94 14.66
C GLY A 136 11.52 3.43 14.56
N GLY A 137 10.91 3.25 15.74
CA GLY A 137 9.53 2.78 15.85
C GLY A 137 8.53 3.77 15.27
N MET A 138 7.43 3.24 14.72
CA MET A 138 6.37 4.06 14.15
C MET A 138 5.11 4.04 15.02
N PRO A 139 4.43 5.19 15.18
CA PRO A 139 3.09 5.22 15.78
C PRO A 139 2.11 4.30 15.03
N PRO A 140 1.19 3.60 15.73
CA PRO A 140 0.25 2.69 15.09
C PRO A 140 -0.56 3.25 13.90
N PRO A 141 -1.03 4.53 13.90
CA PRO A 141 -1.70 5.08 12.72
C PRO A 141 -0.82 5.16 11.48
N ILE A 142 0.47 5.52 11.65
CA ILE A 142 1.44 5.55 10.55
C ILE A 142 1.72 4.13 10.08
N PHE A 143 1.87 3.17 11.00
CA PHE A 143 2.03 1.77 10.62
C PHE A 143 0.83 1.23 9.81
N VAL A 144 -0.40 1.59 10.17
CA VAL A 144 -1.62 1.24 9.41
C VAL A 144 -1.62 1.91 8.03
N HIS A 145 -1.18 3.18 7.93
CA HIS A 145 -0.99 3.87 6.65
C HIS A 145 -0.04 3.09 5.74
N GLU A 146 1.15 2.75 6.23
CA GLU A 146 2.13 1.99 5.44
C GLU A 146 1.61 0.59 5.07
N LEU A 147 0.83 -0.06 5.93
CA LEU A 147 0.20 -1.34 5.59
C LEU A 147 -0.80 -1.23 4.43
N VAL A 148 -1.44 -0.08 4.21
CA VAL A 148 -2.26 0.14 2.99
C VAL A 148 -1.38 0.08 1.74
N HIS A 149 -0.17 0.62 1.77
CA HIS A 149 0.74 0.52 0.63
C HIS A 149 1.23 -0.93 0.40
N VAL A 150 1.44 -1.70 1.47
CA VAL A 150 1.70 -3.15 1.35
C VAL A 150 0.49 -3.86 0.73
N TRP A 151 -0.72 -3.55 1.17
CA TRP A 151 -1.96 -4.08 0.59
C TRP A 151 -2.06 -3.70 -0.89
N GLN A 152 -1.82 -2.43 -1.26
CA GLN A 152 -1.85 -1.95 -2.64
C GLN A 152 -0.83 -2.72 -3.50
N TYR A 153 0.38 -2.97 -3.00
CA TYR A 153 1.36 -3.79 -3.71
C TYR A 153 0.86 -5.22 -3.95
N GLN A 154 0.35 -5.88 -2.91
CA GLN A 154 -0.08 -7.26 -3.01
C GLN A 154 -1.29 -7.43 -3.95
N HIS A 155 -2.19 -6.45 -4.03
CA HIS A 155 -3.42 -6.50 -4.83
C HIS A 155 -3.29 -5.88 -6.22
N LEU A 156 -2.39 -4.91 -6.41
CA LEU A 156 -2.28 -4.12 -7.64
C LEU A 156 -0.92 -4.32 -8.34
N GLY A 157 0.09 -4.83 -7.65
CA GLY A 157 1.45 -5.01 -8.17
C GLY A 157 2.30 -3.75 -8.03
N ALA A 158 3.50 -3.78 -8.62
CA ALA A 158 4.50 -2.72 -8.51
C ALA A 158 4.01 -1.34 -9.03
N VAL A 159 2.94 -1.29 -9.82
CA VAL A 159 2.29 -0.04 -10.26
C VAL A 159 1.91 0.88 -9.10
N TYR A 160 1.67 0.33 -7.90
CA TYR A 160 1.33 1.14 -6.73
C TYR A 160 2.39 2.20 -6.43
N LEU A 161 3.68 1.89 -6.61
CA LEU A 161 4.79 2.82 -6.37
C LEU A 161 4.59 4.09 -7.18
N SER A 162 4.31 3.93 -8.47
CA SER A 162 4.12 5.06 -9.38
C SER A 162 2.89 5.88 -9.02
N ARG A 163 1.80 5.23 -8.61
CA ARG A 163 0.53 5.88 -8.30
C ARG A 163 0.55 6.61 -6.96
N ALA A 164 1.19 6.04 -5.94
CA ALA A 164 1.44 6.71 -4.66
C ALA A 164 2.33 7.95 -4.84
N LEU A 165 3.44 7.83 -5.59
CA LEU A 165 4.32 8.97 -5.88
C LEU A 165 3.62 10.09 -6.68
N LEU A 166 2.74 9.73 -7.62
CA LEU A 166 1.92 10.71 -8.33
C LEU A 166 0.88 11.36 -7.42
N ALA A 167 0.26 10.58 -6.52
CA ALA A 167 -0.73 11.07 -5.57
C ALA A 167 -0.17 12.18 -4.65
N GLN A 168 1.06 12.02 -4.17
CA GLN A 168 1.77 13.03 -3.36
C GLN A 168 1.93 14.38 -4.06
N ARG A 169 1.91 14.40 -5.40
CA ARG A 169 2.05 15.62 -6.22
C ARG A 169 0.72 16.25 -6.60
N THR A 170 -0.41 15.66 -6.20
CA THR A 170 -1.72 16.24 -6.47
C THR A 170 -1.98 17.43 -5.52
N PRO A 171 -2.80 18.43 -5.90
CA PRO A 171 -3.08 19.58 -5.03
C PRO A 171 -3.66 19.20 -3.66
N MET A 172 -4.48 18.14 -3.61
CA MET A 172 -5.04 17.63 -2.36
C MET A 172 -4.07 16.70 -1.63
N GLY A 173 -3.10 16.09 -2.33
CA GLY A 173 -2.11 15.18 -1.77
C GLY A 173 -2.78 14.11 -0.90
N TYR A 174 -2.39 14.11 0.37
CA TYR A 174 -2.86 13.29 1.48
C TYR A 174 -4.29 13.62 1.94
N ASN A 175 -4.69 14.90 1.86
CA ASN A 175 -5.96 15.36 2.39
C ASN A 175 -7.13 14.85 1.53
N TYR A 176 -7.95 13.97 2.10
CA TYR A 176 -9.16 13.42 1.44
C TYR A 176 -10.44 14.22 1.75
N GLY A 177 -10.34 15.39 2.40
CA GLY A 177 -11.48 16.26 2.70
C GLY A 177 -12.29 15.89 3.95
N GLY A 178 -11.87 14.87 4.71
CA GLY A 178 -12.51 14.46 5.96
C GLY A 178 -13.89 13.83 5.78
N VAL A 179 -14.62 13.71 6.89
CA VAL A 179 -15.92 13.00 6.98
C VAL A 179 -16.97 13.52 5.99
N SER A 180 -17.02 14.82 5.71
CA SER A 180 -17.98 15.40 4.77
C SER A 180 -17.77 14.86 3.35
N MET A 181 -16.51 14.82 2.89
CA MET A 181 -16.17 14.27 1.57
C MET A 181 -16.45 12.76 1.51
N LEU A 182 -16.15 12.01 2.57
CA LEU A 182 -16.49 10.58 2.64
C LEU A 182 -18.00 10.35 2.51
N ARG A 183 -18.84 11.12 3.22
CA ARG A 183 -20.31 10.99 3.08
C ARG A 183 -20.77 11.29 1.67
N ASP A 184 -20.24 12.36 1.06
CA ASP A 184 -20.62 12.74 -0.29
C ASP A 184 -20.16 11.73 -1.35
N PHE A 185 -19.00 11.11 -1.16
CA PHE A 185 -18.53 10.00 -2.01
C PHE A 185 -19.47 8.80 -1.88
N ARG A 186 -19.85 8.40 -0.66
CA ARG A 186 -20.82 7.30 -0.47
C ARG A 186 -22.17 7.57 -1.10
N LYS A 187 -22.71 8.79 -0.97
CA LYS A 187 -23.98 9.18 -1.64
C LYS A 187 -23.91 9.02 -3.16
N ARG A 188 -22.72 9.12 -3.75
CA ARG A 188 -22.47 8.94 -5.19
C ARG A 188 -22.02 7.51 -5.54
N ALA A 189 -22.23 6.55 -4.65
CA ALA A 189 -21.81 5.15 -4.79
C ALA A 189 -20.30 4.97 -5.06
N LYS A 190 -19.47 5.92 -4.60
CA LYS A 190 -18.02 5.80 -4.67
C LYS A 190 -17.47 4.94 -3.54
N THR A 191 -16.32 4.35 -3.79
CA THR A 191 -15.59 3.44 -2.91
C THR A 191 -14.22 4.02 -2.55
N LEU A 192 -13.45 3.30 -1.73
CA LEU A 192 -12.07 3.63 -1.42
C LEU A 192 -11.21 3.78 -2.69
N LEU A 193 -11.47 2.98 -3.74
CA LEU A 193 -10.69 2.99 -4.98
C LEU A 193 -10.85 4.27 -5.82
N ASP A 194 -11.85 5.10 -5.51
CA ASP A 194 -12.06 6.40 -6.14
C ASP A 194 -11.15 7.51 -5.57
N PHE A 195 -10.47 7.23 -4.45
CA PHE A 195 -9.46 8.11 -3.86
C PHE A 195 -8.08 7.81 -4.44
N ASN A 196 -7.18 8.81 -4.39
CA ASN A 196 -5.78 8.57 -4.74
C ASN A 196 -5.09 7.67 -3.69
N TYR A 197 -3.93 7.11 -4.00
CA TYR A 197 -3.35 6.03 -3.20
C TYR A 197 -2.91 6.48 -1.79
N GLU A 198 -2.51 7.75 -1.63
CA GLU A 198 -2.18 8.32 -0.31
C GLU A 198 -3.44 8.60 0.51
N GLN A 199 -4.49 9.14 -0.14
CA GLN A 199 -5.79 9.34 0.50
C GLN A 199 -6.40 8.01 0.96
N GLN A 200 -6.26 6.93 0.19
CA GLN A 200 -6.69 5.60 0.62
C GLN A 200 -6.00 5.20 1.93
N ALA A 201 -4.68 5.42 2.02
CA ALA A 201 -3.90 5.09 3.20
C ALA A 201 -4.31 5.93 4.42
N ASP A 202 -4.51 7.23 4.24
CA ASP A 202 -4.96 8.14 5.29
C ASP A 202 -6.39 7.86 5.77
N ILE A 203 -7.31 7.48 4.89
CA ILE A 203 -8.69 7.12 5.28
C ILE A 203 -8.69 5.92 6.23
N ILE A 204 -7.87 4.90 5.93
CA ILE A 204 -7.77 3.68 6.74
C ILE A 204 -6.99 3.94 8.04
N ALA A 205 -5.95 4.78 8.00
CA ALA A 205 -5.28 5.25 9.20
C ALA A 205 -6.22 6.03 10.11
N ASP A 206 -7.08 6.89 9.54
CA ASP A 206 -8.08 7.65 10.29
C ASP A 206 -9.20 6.78 10.88
N TYR A 207 -9.59 5.70 10.20
CA TYR A 207 -10.42 4.65 10.81
C TYR A 207 -9.78 4.09 12.08
N TYR A 208 -8.50 3.72 12.03
CA TYR A 208 -7.78 3.20 13.19
C TYR A 208 -7.69 4.25 14.31
N ARG A 209 -7.43 5.52 13.98
CA ARG A 209 -7.39 6.62 14.96
C ARG A 209 -8.72 6.77 15.68
N LEU A 210 -9.82 6.82 14.94
CA LEU A 210 -11.17 6.91 15.50
C LEU A 210 -11.47 5.72 16.40
N ALA A 211 -11.25 4.49 15.94
CA ALA A 211 -11.47 3.30 16.76
C ALA A 211 -10.60 3.28 18.03
N SER A 212 -9.45 3.94 18.01
CA SER A 212 -8.54 4.08 19.16
C SER A 212 -8.84 5.31 20.04
N GLY A 213 -9.97 5.99 19.86
CA GLY A 213 -10.36 7.14 20.68
C GLY A 213 -9.73 8.48 20.27
N ARG A 214 -9.08 8.55 19.11
CA ARG A 214 -8.41 9.77 18.61
C ARG A 214 -9.18 10.38 17.43
N GLY A 215 -9.06 11.69 17.24
CA GLY A 215 -9.59 12.35 16.05
C GLY A 215 -8.83 11.95 14.76
N PRO A 216 -9.50 12.04 13.59
CA PRO A 216 -8.84 11.85 12.30
C PRO A 216 -7.77 12.92 12.08
N GLN A 217 -6.80 12.63 11.23
CA GLN A 217 -5.82 13.59 10.79
C GLN A 217 -6.44 14.65 9.88
N TRP A 218 -7.44 14.27 9.07
CA TRP A 218 -8.08 15.15 8.11
C TRP A 218 -9.55 15.40 8.45
N GLY A 219 -9.91 16.67 8.68
CA GLY A 219 -11.27 17.11 9.02
C GLY A 219 -11.62 16.99 10.50
N THR A 220 -12.92 16.98 10.81
CA THR A 220 -13.46 17.06 12.18
C THR A 220 -14.37 15.87 12.55
N GLY A 221 -14.16 14.70 11.91
CA GLY A 221 -14.92 13.49 12.19
C GLY A 221 -14.74 12.99 13.63
N GLY A 222 -15.77 12.33 14.16
CA GLY A 222 -15.78 11.80 15.53
C GLY A 222 -16.18 10.33 15.62
N GLN A 223 -16.37 9.82 16.84
CA GLN A 223 -16.76 8.42 17.07
C GLN A 223 -18.08 8.03 16.40
N SER A 224 -19.03 8.95 16.31
CA SER A 224 -20.29 8.73 15.60
C SER A 224 -20.11 8.47 14.10
N ASP A 225 -18.95 8.83 13.55
CA ASP A 225 -18.61 8.63 12.14
C ASP A 225 -17.84 7.34 11.88
N LEU A 226 -17.44 6.60 12.92
CA LEU A 226 -16.69 5.35 12.80
C LEU A 226 -17.33 4.35 11.82
N PRO A 227 -18.68 4.16 11.78
CA PRO A 227 -19.29 3.27 10.80
C PRO A 227 -19.07 3.69 9.34
N LEU A 228 -18.96 5.00 9.06
CA LEU A 228 -18.66 5.50 7.72
C LEU A 228 -17.24 5.12 7.29
N TYR A 229 -16.27 5.33 8.19
CA TYR A 229 -14.88 4.94 7.95
C TYR A 229 -14.74 3.42 7.80
N GLN A 230 -15.45 2.64 8.65
CA GLN A 230 -15.48 1.19 8.57
C GLN A 230 -15.99 0.71 7.19
N ALA A 231 -16.98 1.37 6.61
CA ALA A 231 -17.44 1.03 5.27
C ALA A 231 -16.31 1.10 4.22
N TYR A 232 -15.38 2.07 4.35
CA TYR A 232 -14.22 2.18 3.46
C TYR A 232 -13.16 1.11 3.71
N VAL A 233 -13.00 0.65 4.94
CA VAL A 233 -12.17 -0.53 5.25
C VAL A 233 -12.73 -1.77 4.56
N LEU A 234 -14.06 -1.96 4.61
CA LEU A 234 -14.72 -3.09 3.96
C LEU A 234 -14.61 -3.08 2.43
N ASP A 235 -14.32 -1.93 1.80
CA ASP A 235 -14.04 -1.90 0.36
C ASP A 235 -12.74 -2.66 0.04
N LEU A 236 -11.76 -2.71 0.95
CA LEU A 236 -10.50 -3.46 0.77
C LEU A 236 -10.73 -4.97 0.64
N GLU A 237 -11.70 -5.52 1.38
CA GLU A 237 -12.03 -6.94 1.36
C GLU A 237 -12.76 -7.37 0.08
N ARG A 238 -13.39 -6.41 -0.62
CA ARG A 238 -14.21 -6.65 -1.82
C ARG A 238 -13.46 -6.38 -3.13
N SER A 239 -12.20 -5.95 -3.05
CA SER A 239 -11.37 -5.48 -4.17
C SER A 239 -10.61 -6.60 -4.90
#